data_AF-A0A0S9RG51-F1
#
_entry.id   AF-A0A0S9RG51-F1
#
_cell.length_a   1.000
_cell.length_b   1.000
_cell.length_c   1.000
_cell.angle_alpha   90.00
_cell.angle_beta   90.00
_cell.angle_gamma   90.00
#
_symmetry.space_group_name_H-M   'P 1'
#
loop_
_entity.id
_entity.type
_entity.pdbx_description
1 polymer ?
#
loop_
_entity_poly.entity_id
_entity_poly.type
_entity_poly.pdbx_seq_one_letter_code
_entity_poly.pdbx_strand_id
1 'polypeptide(L)'
;MTAREFADEIVAPTIRDFMETPDRRRAYLACIVTYHLGDYLSLAAHADARAALGLPFVAFERMCNAAKHREATRGKATRMASGSDTVRPVSGFGVSDWGDTRIGDRGGVYVEHDGRKYDMLDLCLIVVRHYADRYQDELRGSAVTQFRWNTKVYPAS
;
A
#
# COMPACT_ATOMS: atom_id res chain seq x y z
N MET A 1 20.24 6.76 -9.13
CA MET A 1 19.21 6.99 -8.10
C MET A 1 19.33 5.89 -7.06
N THR A 2 19.65 6.28 -5.83
CA THR A 2 19.72 5.39 -4.66
C THR A 2 18.32 5.05 -4.14
N ALA A 3 18.22 4.06 -3.25
CA ALA A 3 16.96 3.76 -2.57
C ALA A 3 16.40 4.96 -1.81
N ARG A 4 17.26 5.71 -1.13
CA ARG A 4 16.88 6.93 -0.41
C ARG A 4 16.38 8.02 -1.34
N GLU A 5 17.08 8.29 -2.44
CA GLU A 5 16.65 9.28 -3.44
C GLU A 5 15.29 8.89 -4.02
N PHE A 6 15.10 7.62 -4.40
CA PHE A 6 13.81 7.13 -4.88
C PHE A 6 12.71 7.25 -3.82
N ALA A 7 13.03 6.93 -2.57
CA ALA A 7 12.11 7.05 -1.44
C ALA A 7 11.68 8.51 -1.20
N ASP A 8 12.63 9.45 -1.22
CA ASP A 8 12.41 10.86 -0.91
C ASP A 8 11.75 11.62 -2.06
N GLU A 9 12.16 11.36 -3.30
CA GLU A 9 11.72 12.10 -4.49
C GLU A 9 10.44 11.51 -5.10
N ILE A 10 10.20 10.20 -4.95
CA ILE A 10 9.10 9.50 -5.62
C ILE A 10 8.10 8.90 -4.62
N VAL A 11 8.57 8.03 -3.73
CA VAL A 11 7.66 7.24 -2.87
C VAL A 11 6.92 8.12 -1.87
N ALA A 12 7.65 8.89 -1.07
CA ALA A 12 7.08 9.76 -0.05
C ALA A 12 6.06 10.77 -0.61
N PRO A 13 6.38 11.57 -1.65
CA PRO A 13 5.39 12.51 -2.19
C PRO A 13 4.18 11.80 -2.80
N THR A 14 4.35 10.67 -3.49
CA THR A 14 3.21 9.94 -4.08
C THR A 14 2.26 9.39 -3.00
N ILE A 15 2.78 8.90 -1.87
CA ILE A 15 1.97 8.48 -0.74
C ILE A 15 1.25 9.68 -0.11
N ARG A 16 1.94 10.82 0.06
CA ARG A 16 1.32 12.05 0.59
C ARG A 16 0.19 12.55 -0.31
N ASP A 17 0.38 12.55 -1.62
CA ASP A 17 -0.66 12.91 -2.58
C ASP A 17 -1.90 12.01 -2.41
N PHE A 18 -1.69 10.72 -2.19
CA PHE A 18 -2.78 9.78 -1.95
C PHE A 18 -3.46 10.01 -0.59
N MET A 19 -2.71 10.33 0.46
CA MET A 19 -3.28 10.72 1.77
C MET A 19 -4.14 11.98 1.66
N GLU A 20 -3.69 12.97 0.88
CA GLU A 20 -4.40 14.24 0.71
C GLU A 20 -5.64 14.09 -0.17
N THR A 21 -5.54 13.31 -1.24
CA THR A 21 -6.61 13.04 -2.20
C THR A 21 -6.74 11.53 -2.44
N PRO A 22 -7.59 10.84 -1.68
CA PRO A 22 -7.68 9.37 -1.70
C PRO A 22 -8.50 8.83 -2.88
N ASP A 23 -8.05 9.09 -4.11
CA ASP A 23 -8.67 8.56 -5.33
C ASP A 23 -7.95 7.33 -5.88
N ARG A 24 -8.63 6.60 -6.77
CA ARG A 24 -8.12 5.38 -7.41
C ARG A 24 -6.79 5.58 -8.14
N ARG A 25 -6.63 6.67 -8.89
CA ARG A 25 -5.41 6.93 -9.66
C ARG A 25 -4.22 7.09 -8.72
N ARG A 26 -4.39 7.88 -7.65
CA ARG A 26 -3.35 8.10 -6.64
C ARG A 26 -3.06 6.85 -5.82
N ALA A 27 -4.08 6.06 -5.51
CA ALA A 27 -3.91 4.76 -4.86
C ALA A 27 -3.02 3.82 -5.70
N TYR A 28 -3.28 3.73 -7.01
CA TYR A 28 -2.49 2.90 -7.92
C TYR A 28 -1.04 3.37 -8.01
N LEU A 29 -0.82 4.67 -8.18
CA LEU A 29 0.53 5.22 -8.24
C LEU A 29 1.29 4.97 -6.93
N ALA A 30 0.66 5.20 -5.78
CA ALA A 30 1.26 4.96 -4.47
C ALA A 30 1.65 3.49 -4.29
N CYS A 31 0.78 2.55 -4.66
CA CYS A 31 1.11 1.12 -4.61
C CYS A 31 2.28 0.77 -5.52
N ILE A 32 2.25 1.25 -6.78
CA ILE A 32 3.29 0.97 -7.77
C ILE A 32 4.67 1.44 -7.30
N VAL A 33 4.78 2.69 -6.86
CA VAL A 33 6.07 3.24 -6.43
C VAL A 33 6.54 2.61 -5.12
N THR A 34 5.63 2.31 -4.20
CA THR A 34 5.96 1.61 -2.95
C THR A 34 6.49 0.21 -3.22
N TYR A 35 5.91 -0.50 -4.20
CA TYR A 35 6.40 -1.80 -4.61
C TYR A 35 7.83 -1.67 -5.14
N HIS A 36 8.04 -0.74 -6.07
CA HIS A 36 9.35 -0.54 -6.66
C HIS A 36 10.42 -0.08 -5.67
N LEU A 37 10.07 0.49 -4.51
CA LEU A 37 11.05 0.76 -3.46
C LEU A 37 11.84 -0.50 -3.07
N GLY A 38 11.18 -1.67 -3.01
CA GLY A 38 11.85 -2.95 -2.75
C GLY A 38 12.96 -3.25 -3.76
N ASP A 39 12.72 -2.96 -5.04
CA ASP A 39 13.70 -3.19 -6.13
C ASP A 39 14.97 -2.33 -5.96
N TYR A 40 14.84 -1.14 -5.35
CA TYR A 40 15.98 -0.26 -5.06
C TYR A 40 16.72 -0.64 -3.78
N LEU A 41 16.10 -1.40 -2.88
CA LEU A 41 16.69 -1.80 -1.60
C LEU A 41 17.52 -3.08 -1.73
N SER A 42 16.91 -4.16 -2.23
CA SER A 42 17.56 -5.45 -2.35
C SER A 42 16.74 -6.41 -3.23
N LEU A 43 17.42 -7.32 -3.92
CA LEU A 43 16.76 -8.42 -4.64
C LEU A 43 15.91 -9.32 -3.73
N ALA A 44 16.22 -9.35 -2.42
CA ALA A 44 15.48 -10.12 -1.43
C ALA A 44 14.31 -9.35 -0.79
N ALA A 45 14.17 -8.03 -1.02
CA ALA A 45 13.23 -7.18 -0.28
C ALA A 45 11.78 -7.66 -0.38
N HIS A 46 11.33 -8.08 -1.57
CA HIS A 46 9.99 -8.59 -1.76
C HIS A 46 9.75 -9.94 -1.07
N ALA A 47 10.77 -10.80 -1.03
CA ALA A 47 10.69 -12.10 -0.36
C ALA A 47 10.63 -11.90 1.17
N ASP A 48 11.47 -11.01 1.70
CA ASP A 48 11.48 -10.62 3.11
C ASP A 48 10.14 -10.01 3.53
N ALA A 49 9.61 -9.07 2.75
CA ALA A 49 8.33 -8.44 3.01
C ALA A 49 7.16 -9.43 2.93
N ARG A 50 7.17 -10.33 1.94
CA ARG A 50 6.18 -11.40 1.84
C ARG A 50 6.20 -12.32 3.06
N ALA A 51 7.39 -12.71 3.53
CA ALA A 51 7.54 -13.58 4.69
C ALA A 51 7.09 -12.89 5.99
N ALA A 52 7.39 -11.60 6.15
CA ALA A 52 7.07 -10.85 7.36
C ALA A 52 5.59 -10.41 7.44
N LEU A 53 5.02 -10.01 6.30
CA LEU A 53 3.71 -9.36 6.25
C LEU A 53 2.59 -10.30 5.78
N GLY A 54 2.90 -11.44 5.16
CA GLY A 54 1.91 -12.45 4.76
C GLY A 54 0.87 -11.93 3.76
N LEU A 55 -0.41 -12.23 4.04
CA LEU A 55 -1.55 -11.89 3.17
C LEU A 55 -1.64 -10.40 2.79
N PRO A 56 -1.43 -9.43 3.70
CA PRO A 56 -1.32 -8.01 3.35
C PRO A 56 -0.35 -7.72 2.18
N PHE A 57 0.86 -8.29 2.21
CA PHE A 57 1.82 -8.07 1.13
C PHE A 57 1.40 -8.76 -0.16
N VAL A 58 0.77 -9.94 -0.07
CA VAL A 58 0.22 -10.63 -1.26
C VAL A 58 -0.91 -9.80 -1.90
N ALA A 59 -1.81 -9.22 -1.11
CA ALA A 59 -2.86 -8.33 -1.60
C ALA A 59 -2.25 -7.07 -2.25
N PHE A 60 -1.25 -6.46 -1.59
CA PHE A 60 -0.50 -5.33 -2.11
C PHE A 60 0.18 -5.63 -3.45
N GLU A 61 0.94 -6.72 -3.55
CA GLU A 61 1.65 -7.11 -4.77
C GLU A 61 0.65 -7.37 -5.91
N ARG A 62 -0.44 -8.10 -5.64
CA ARG A 62 -1.47 -8.35 -6.65
C ARG A 62 -2.10 -7.06 -7.15
N MET A 63 -2.32 -6.08 -6.27
CA MET A 63 -2.87 -4.79 -6.67
C MET A 63 -1.87 -4.02 -7.54
N CYS A 64 -0.59 -4.05 -7.18
CA CYS A 64 0.47 -3.46 -8.01
C CYS A 64 0.50 -4.10 -9.41
N ASN A 65 0.43 -5.44 -9.47
CA ASN A 65 0.43 -6.17 -10.74
C ASN A 65 -0.83 -5.86 -11.57
N ALA A 66 -2.01 -5.84 -10.95
CA ALA A 66 -3.26 -5.49 -11.62
C ALA A 66 -3.30 -4.03 -12.10
N ALA A 67 -2.66 -3.10 -11.37
CA ALA A 67 -2.55 -1.71 -11.77
C ALA A 67 -1.59 -1.49 -12.95
N LYS A 68 -0.48 -2.24 -13.00
CA LYS A 68 0.54 -2.17 -14.07
C LYS A 68 0.11 -2.91 -15.34
N HIS A 69 -0.43 -4.11 -15.15
CA HIS A 69 -0.82 -5.00 -16.23
C HIS A 69 -2.34 -5.01 -16.30
N ARG A 70 -2.89 -4.58 -17.44
CA ARG A 70 -4.28 -4.86 -17.77
C ARG A 70 -4.41 -6.38 -17.88
N GLU A 71 -4.77 -7.05 -16.77
CA GLU A 71 -4.92 -8.49 -16.77
C GLU A 71 -5.98 -8.87 -17.81
N ALA A 72 -5.53 -9.43 -18.93
CA ALA A 72 -6.41 -10.04 -19.90
C ALA A 72 -6.96 -11.31 -19.24
N THR A 73 -8.20 -11.23 -18.75
CA THR A 73 -9.02 -12.34 -18.30
C THR A 73 -9.19 -13.37 -19.43
N ARG A 74 -8.20 -14.23 -19.65
CA ARG A 74 -8.37 -15.49 -20.38
C ARG A 74 -8.54 -16.62 -19.36
N GLY A 75 -9.78 -16.84 -18.94
CA GLY A 75 -10.26 -18.14 -18.48
C GLY A 75 -10.06 -18.55 -17.02
N LYS A 76 -9.53 -17.69 -16.13
CA LYS A 76 -9.56 -17.92 -14.68
C LYS A 76 -10.12 -16.71 -13.95
N ALA A 77 -10.83 -16.94 -12.85
CA ALA A 77 -11.40 -15.89 -12.01
C ALA A 77 -10.28 -14.98 -11.49
N THR A 78 -10.13 -13.81 -12.10
CA THR A 78 -9.23 -12.78 -11.62
C THR A 78 -9.82 -12.19 -10.34
N ARG A 79 -9.27 -12.58 -9.18
CA ARG A 79 -9.73 -12.08 -7.87
C ARG A 79 -9.42 -10.59 -7.66
N MET A 80 -8.53 -9.98 -8.46
CA MET A 80 -8.17 -8.56 -8.37
C MET A 80 -7.86 -8.02 -9.77
N ALA A 81 -8.84 -7.40 -10.42
CA ALA A 81 -8.66 -6.71 -11.70
C ALA A 81 -8.49 -5.20 -11.47
N SER A 82 -7.81 -4.49 -12.38
CA SER A 82 -7.84 -3.02 -12.36
C SER A 82 -9.30 -2.54 -12.42
N GLY A 83 -9.74 -1.80 -11.40
CA GLY A 83 -11.12 -1.33 -11.26
C GLY A 83 -12.01 -2.18 -10.34
N SER A 84 -11.49 -3.30 -9.79
CA SER A 84 -12.16 -4.09 -8.75
C SER A 84 -12.06 -3.47 -7.35
N ASP A 85 -11.38 -2.32 -7.25
CA ASP A 85 -11.31 -1.52 -6.05
C ASP A 85 -12.64 -0.84 -5.74
N THR A 86 -12.92 -0.68 -4.45
CA THR A 86 -14.13 -0.02 -3.96
C THR A 86 -13.78 1.24 -3.20
N VAL A 87 -14.61 2.27 -3.32
CA VAL A 87 -14.43 3.51 -2.56
C VAL A 87 -14.64 3.21 -1.07
N ARG A 88 -13.67 3.58 -0.23
CA ARG A 88 -13.84 3.62 1.22
C ARG A 88 -14.50 4.96 1.57
N PRO A 89 -15.70 4.96 2.17
CA PRO A 89 -16.35 6.19 2.57
C PRO A 89 -15.51 6.90 3.65
N VAL A 90 -15.66 8.22 3.74
CA VAL A 90 -15.09 9.02 4.82
C VAL A 90 -15.59 8.46 6.15
N SER A 91 -14.70 8.12 7.08
CA SER A 91 -15.14 7.76 8.44
C SER A 91 -15.78 8.98 9.11
N GLY A 92 -17.08 8.90 9.39
CA GLY A 92 -17.87 9.94 10.03
C GLY A 92 -18.76 9.37 11.13
N PHE A 93 -19.20 10.24 12.05
CA PHE A 93 -20.14 9.88 13.12
C PHE A 93 -21.38 9.18 12.53
N GLY A 94 -21.58 7.91 12.88
CA GLY A 94 -22.75 7.12 12.48
C GLY A 94 -22.61 6.26 11.23
N VAL A 95 -21.43 6.18 10.59
CA VAL A 95 -21.25 5.41 9.32
C VAL A 95 -20.08 4.41 9.36
N SER A 96 -19.27 4.38 10.42
CA SER A 96 -18.16 3.41 10.54
C SER A 96 -18.25 2.59 11.82
N ASP A 97 -17.92 1.29 11.70
CA ASP A 97 -17.45 0.49 12.84
C ASP A 97 -16.38 1.29 13.57
N TRP A 98 -16.47 1.34 14.90
CA TRP A 98 -15.61 2.15 15.79
C TRP A 98 -14.09 1.87 15.63
N GLY A 99 -13.70 0.84 14.86
CA GLY A 99 -12.30 0.52 14.52
C GLY A 99 -11.75 1.14 13.24
N ASP A 100 -12.57 1.81 12.40
CA ASP A 100 -12.16 2.36 11.09
C ASP A 100 -12.00 3.89 11.07
N THR A 101 -12.13 4.56 12.21
CA THR A 101 -12.06 6.02 12.30
C THR A 101 -10.62 6.52 12.31
N ARG A 102 -10.20 7.21 11.22
CA ARG A 102 -8.95 8.00 11.21
C ARG A 102 -9.30 9.45 11.52
N ILE A 103 -8.61 10.09 12.45
CA ILE A 103 -8.79 11.54 12.70
C ILE A 103 -8.37 12.28 11.41
N GLY A 104 -9.31 13.03 10.83
CA GLY A 104 -9.10 13.71 9.54
C GLY A 104 -9.26 12.81 8.31
N ASP A 105 -9.94 11.67 8.46
CA ASP A 105 -10.21 10.75 7.35
C ASP A 105 -10.87 11.47 6.16
N ARG A 106 -10.35 11.23 4.97
CA ARG A 106 -10.88 11.75 3.69
C ARG A 106 -11.48 10.64 2.82
N GLY A 107 -11.66 9.44 3.39
CA GLY A 107 -12.03 8.24 2.66
C GLY A 107 -10.79 7.49 2.16
N GLY A 108 -10.96 6.61 1.19
CA GLY A 108 -9.90 5.71 0.77
C GLY A 108 -10.29 4.85 -0.41
N VAL A 109 -9.42 3.89 -0.70
CA VAL A 109 -9.66 2.87 -1.72
C VAL A 109 -9.39 1.52 -1.07
N TYR A 110 -10.39 0.65 -1.13
CA TYR A 110 -10.29 -0.73 -0.66
C TYR A 110 -10.01 -1.66 -1.82
N VAL A 111 -9.23 -2.70 -1.53
CA VAL A 111 -9.08 -3.86 -2.38
C VAL A 111 -9.51 -5.11 -1.64
N GLU A 112 -10.22 -6.01 -2.31
CA GLU A 112 -10.61 -7.29 -1.73
C GLU A 112 -9.63 -8.39 -2.16
N HIS A 113 -9.12 -9.13 -1.18
CA HIS A 113 -8.26 -10.28 -1.41
C HIS A 113 -8.62 -11.39 -0.44
N ASP A 114 -8.99 -12.56 -0.98
CA ASP A 114 -9.36 -13.75 -0.22
C ASP A 114 -10.50 -13.51 0.80
N GLY A 115 -11.53 -12.78 0.35
CA GLY A 115 -12.70 -12.43 1.18
C GLY A 115 -12.44 -11.36 2.24
N ARG A 116 -11.24 -10.75 2.26
CA ARG A 116 -10.86 -9.67 3.18
C ARG A 116 -10.69 -8.36 2.43
N LYS A 117 -11.12 -7.25 3.04
CA LYS A 117 -10.89 -5.89 2.52
C LYS A 117 -9.63 -5.30 3.13
N TYR A 118 -8.78 -4.73 2.29
CA TYR A 118 -7.55 -4.05 2.67
C TYR A 118 -7.61 -2.60 2.19
N ASP A 119 -7.34 -1.64 3.07
CA ASP A 119 -7.18 -0.25 2.69
C ASP A 119 -5.84 -0.07 1.97
N MET A 120 -5.87 0.46 0.74
CA MET A 120 -4.68 0.56 -0.09
C MET A 120 -3.62 1.49 0.50
N LEU A 121 -4.02 2.50 1.28
CA LEU A 121 -3.08 3.39 1.97
C LEU A 121 -2.39 2.63 3.11
N ASP A 122 -3.14 1.86 3.90
CA ASP A 122 -2.52 0.98 4.91
C ASP A 122 -1.52 0.02 4.29
N LEU A 123 -1.86 -0.61 3.16
CA LEU A 123 -0.95 -1.54 2.49
C LEU A 123 0.36 -0.84 2.11
N CYS A 124 0.30 0.37 1.52
CA CYS A 124 1.51 1.13 1.21
C CYS A 124 2.32 1.43 2.48
N LEU A 125 1.65 1.91 3.53
CA LEU A 125 2.30 2.33 4.77
C LEU A 125 2.95 1.14 5.51
N ILE A 126 2.29 -0.01 5.58
CA ILE A 126 2.82 -1.21 6.22
C ILE A 126 4.07 -1.71 5.47
N VAL A 127 4.05 -1.69 4.14
CA VAL A 127 5.21 -2.11 3.32
C VAL A 127 6.37 -1.14 3.47
N VAL A 128 6.13 0.17 3.38
CA VAL A 128 7.17 1.18 3.59
C VAL A 128 7.78 1.07 4.98
N ARG A 129 6.95 0.88 6.01
CA ARG A 129 7.42 0.68 7.38
C ARG A 129 8.31 -0.54 7.48
N HIS A 130 7.88 -1.67 6.93
CA HIS A 130 8.69 -2.88 6.92
C HIS A 130 10.05 -2.64 6.27
N TYR A 131 10.08 -1.95 5.13
CA TYR A 131 11.33 -1.61 4.46
C TYR A 131 12.20 -0.65 5.28
N ALA A 132 11.62 0.38 5.90
CA ALA A 132 12.34 1.31 6.77
C ALA A 132 12.95 0.60 7.99
N ASP A 133 12.22 -0.35 8.58
CA ASP A 133 12.68 -1.12 9.74
C ASP A 133 13.76 -2.15 9.36
N ARG A 134 13.66 -2.75 8.18
CA ARG A 134 14.56 -3.83 7.71
C ARG A 134 15.84 -3.33 7.05
N TYR A 135 15.77 -2.20 6.35
CA TYR A 135 16.84 -1.58 5.54
C TYR A 135 17.15 -0.18 6.08
N GLN A 136 17.47 -0.12 7.37
CA GLN A 136 17.65 1.13 8.10
C GLN A 136 18.82 1.96 7.57
N ASP A 137 19.88 1.32 7.08
CA ASP A 137 21.07 2.03 6.60
C ASP A 137 20.80 2.69 5.24
N GLU A 138 20.02 2.02 4.39
CA GLU A 138 19.60 2.49 3.07
C GLU A 138 18.56 3.61 3.16
N LEU A 139 17.69 3.58 4.17
CA LEU A 139 16.58 4.53 4.35
C LEU A 139 16.77 5.51 5.51
N ARG A 140 17.96 5.56 6.12
CA ARG A 140 18.22 6.42 7.28
C ARG A 140 17.93 7.88 6.96
N GLY A 141 17.03 8.49 7.72
CA GLY A 141 16.65 9.90 7.54
C GLY A 141 15.89 10.19 6.25
N SER A 142 15.35 9.17 5.58
CA SER A 142 14.43 9.33 4.46
C SER A 142 13.07 9.86 4.93
N ALA A 143 12.41 10.64 4.08
CA ALA A 143 11.06 11.14 4.26
C ALA A 143 10.03 10.02 4.53
N VAL A 144 10.27 8.81 4.02
CA VAL A 144 9.36 7.67 4.24
C VAL A 144 9.37 7.16 5.68
N THR A 145 10.42 7.48 6.46
CA THR A 145 10.49 7.16 7.90
C THR A 145 9.62 8.06 8.77
N GLN A 146 9.12 9.18 8.21
CA GLN A 146 8.36 10.20 8.93
C GLN A 146 6.85 9.98 8.91
N PHE A 147 6.36 8.99 8.14
CA PHE A 147 4.94 8.69 8.12
C PHE A 147 4.47 8.26 9.52
N ARG A 148 3.35 8.82 9.98
CA ARG A 148 2.72 8.39 11.23
C ARG A 148 1.94 7.12 10.98
N TRP A 149 2.30 6.06 11.69
CA TRP A 149 1.69 4.74 11.55
C TRP A 149 0.52 4.60 12.52
N ASN A 150 -0.70 4.80 12.04
CA ASN A 150 -1.89 4.24 12.69
C ASN A 150 -2.60 3.32 11.70
N THR A 151 -1.86 2.29 11.27
CA THR A 151 -2.35 1.32 10.30
C THR A 151 -3.15 0.25 11.03
N LYS A 152 -4.30 -0.13 10.46
CA LYS A 152 -5.11 -1.25 10.96
C LYS A 152 -4.24 -2.50 11.01
N VAL A 153 -4.32 -3.27 12.10
CA VAL A 153 -3.63 -4.56 12.17
C VAL A 153 -4.41 -5.53 11.29
N TYR A 154 -3.82 -5.92 10.16
CA TYR A 154 -4.34 -7.00 9.34
C TYR A 154 -3.80 -8.33 9.85
N PRO A 155 -4.66 -9.34 10.09
CA PRO A 155 -4.20 -10.67 10.49
C PRO A 155 -3.31 -11.26 9.39
N ALA A 156 -2.16 -11.82 9.80
CA ALA A 156 -1.16 -12.39 8.91
C ALA A 156 -1.59 -13.70 8.22
N SER A 157 -2.68 -14.32 8.71
CA SER A 157 -3.24 -15.62 8.29
C SER A 157 -4.76 -15.59 8.25
#